data_AF-A0A563VYI5-F1
#
_entry.id   AF-A0A563VYI5-F1
#
_cell.length_a   1.000
_cell.length_b   1.000
_cell.length_c   1.000
_cell.angle_alpha   90.00
_cell.angle_beta   90.00
_cell.angle_gamma   90.00
#
_symmetry.space_group_name_H-M   'P 1'
#
loop_
_entity.id
_entity.type
_entity.pdbx_description
1 polymer ?
#
loop_
_entity_poly.entity_id
_entity_poly.type
_entity_poly.pdbx_seq_one_letter_code
_entity_poly.pdbx_strand_id
1 'polypeptide(L)'
;MLSEVHRQFTPRELAFTGLELRHKEMETEQPKVNAGRARNKNQDIAEPVLDLSSGSITTTIGFLLNMVQRTIQLISPCIATERWKDGYRIHETRQFTDACDLKVVMEEMIDYHMPLTLPATDIVRFRPELKFEPLATGFQVGTKHKTYKFTHSA
;
A
#
# COMPACT_ATOMS: atom_id res chain seq x y z
N MET A 1 6.56 27.84 12.53
CA MET A 1 7.36 26.71 12.01
C MET A 1 7.81 26.96 10.57
N LEU A 2 6.89 27.17 9.61
CA LEU A 2 7.28 27.44 8.21
C LEU A 2 8.09 28.74 8.02
N SER A 3 7.77 29.78 8.80
CA SER A 3 8.55 31.02 8.86
C SER A 3 9.99 30.83 9.33
N GLU A 4 10.24 29.86 10.21
CA GLU A 4 11.58 29.53 10.68
C GLU A 4 12.38 28.78 9.61
N VAL A 5 11.73 27.87 8.89
CA VAL A 5 12.34 27.18 7.74
C VAL A 5 12.75 28.18 6.67
N HIS A 6 11.88 29.14 6.33
CA HIS A 6 12.20 30.19 5.34
C HIS A 6 13.24 31.20 5.84
N ARG A 7 13.47 31.28 7.15
CA ARG A 7 14.54 32.10 7.75
C ARG A 7 15.90 31.41 7.65
N GLN A 8 15.93 30.09 7.80
CA GLN A 8 17.18 29.31 7.83
C GLN A 8 17.62 28.82 6.45
N PHE A 9 16.68 28.61 5.53
CA PHE A 9 16.95 28.07 4.21
C PHE A 9 16.44 29.01 3.13
N THR A 10 17.28 29.25 2.14
CA THR A 10 16.93 30.01 0.94
C THR A 10 15.98 29.20 0.05
N PRO A 11 15.17 29.85 -0.80
CA PRO A 11 14.32 29.16 -1.76
C PRO A 11 15.08 28.19 -2.68
N ARG A 12 16.34 28.51 -3.01
CA ARG A 12 17.20 27.65 -3.84
C ARG A 12 17.57 26.34 -3.14
N GLU A 13 17.83 26.39 -1.84
CA GLU A 13 18.14 25.20 -1.04
C GLU A 13 16.91 24.29 -0.86
N LEU A 14 15.70 24.87 -0.92
CA LEU A 14 14.45 24.14 -0.82
C LEU A 14 13.87 23.68 -2.17
N ALA A 15 14.39 24.16 -3.31
CA ALA A 15 13.80 23.95 -4.64
C ALA A 15 13.61 22.48 -5.04
N PHE A 16 14.44 21.58 -4.51
CA PHE A 16 14.36 20.13 -4.76
C PHE A 16 14.27 19.32 -3.46
N THR A 17 13.91 19.97 -2.36
CA THR A 17 13.81 19.35 -1.04
C THR A 17 12.35 19.19 -0.67
N GLY A 18 11.89 17.94 -0.57
CA GLY A 18 10.57 17.64 -0.04
C GLY A 18 10.52 17.92 1.47
N LEU A 19 9.59 18.77 1.90
CA LEU A 19 9.37 19.06 3.33
C LEU A 19 8.23 18.20 3.87
N GLU A 20 8.59 17.22 4.69
CA GLU A 20 7.64 16.38 5.43
C GLU A 20 7.26 17.08 6.75
N LEU A 21 6.18 17.87 6.73
CA LEU A 21 5.74 18.65 7.88
C LEU A 21 5.15 17.75 8.97
N ARG A 22 5.91 17.54 10.05
CA ARG A 22 5.47 16.79 11.24
C ARG A 22 5.13 17.74 12.39
N HIS A 23 3.96 18.35 12.37
CA HIS A 23 3.43 19.12 13.51
C HIS A 23 2.31 18.34 14.22
N LYS A 24 2.03 18.69 15.46
CA LYS A 24 1.16 17.92 16.36
C LYS A 24 -0.29 17.88 15.88
N GLU A 25 -0.74 18.96 15.25
CA GLU A 25 -2.08 19.10 14.69
C GLU A 25 -2.31 18.20 13.45
N MET A 26 -1.24 17.78 12.76
CA MET A 26 -1.33 16.76 11.70
C MET A 26 -1.68 15.37 12.23
N GLU A 27 -1.36 15.04 13.49
CA GLU A 27 -1.65 13.72 14.04
C GLU A 27 -3.16 13.48 14.19
N THR A 28 -3.94 14.55 14.30
CA THR A 28 -5.42 14.52 14.37
C THR A 28 -6.11 14.60 13.01
N GLU A 29 -5.52 15.30 12.03
CA GLU A 29 -6.18 15.54 10.72
C GLU A 29 -5.68 14.62 9.60
N GLN A 30 -4.43 14.15 9.69
CA GLN A 30 -3.80 13.23 8.74
C GLN A 30 -2.99 12.19 9.51
N PRO A 31 -3.66 11.20 10.14
CA PRO A 31 -2.96 10.18 10.89
C PRO A 31 -1.95 9.46 9.99
N LYS A 32 -0.71 9.35 10.47
CA LYS A 32 0.34 8.57 9.79
C LYS A 32 -0.19 7.17 9.49
N VAL A 33 0.28 6.58 8.40
CA VAL A 33 -0.07 5.20 8.05
C VAL A 33 0.16 4.28 9.24
N ASN A 34 -0.92 3.64 9.69
CA ASN A 34 -0.91 2.76 10.85
C ASN A 34 -0.48 1.33 10.44
N ALA A 35 0.81 1.16 10.16
CA ALA A 35 1.38 -0.09 9.66
C ALA A 35 2.65 -0.52 10.43
N GLY A 36 2.94 -1.82 10.39
CA GLY A 36 4.12 -2.43 10.99
C GLY A 36 4.33 -2.04 12.46
N ARG A 37 5.53 -1.55 12.78
CA ARG A 37 5.88 -1.16 14.16
C ARG A 37 5.00 -0.04 14.74
N ALA A 38 4.51 0.89 13.92
CA ALA A 38 3.62 1.95 14.40
C ALA A 38 2.30 1.34 14.89
N ARG A 39 1.79 0.34 14.17
CA ARG A 39 0.58 -0.38 14.56
C ARG A 39 0.75 -1.19 15.84
N ASN A 40 1.89 -1.86 16.01
CA ASN A 40 2.16 -2.61 17.24
C ASN A 40 2.15 -1.71 18.48
N LYS A 41 2.57 -0.45 18.36
CA LYS A 41 2.50 0.53 19.46
C LYS A 41 1.10 1.04 19.74
N ASN A 42 0.23 1.05 18.73
CA ASN A 42 -1.14 1.53 18.82
C ASN A 42 -2.15 0.43 19.22
N GLN A 43 -1.72 -0.82 19.42
CA GLN A 43 -2.60 -1.93 19.81
C GLN A 43 -3.24 -1.72 21.20
N ASP A 44 -2.61 -0.94 22.06
CA ASP A 44 -3.14 -0.61 23.41
C ASP A 44 -4.17 0.54 23.38
N ILE A 45 -4.45 1.13 22.22
CA ILE A 45 -5.45 2.19 22.05
C ILE A 45 -6.74 1.52 21.54
N ALA A 46 -7.76 1.46 22.39
CA ALA A 46 -8.99 0.67 22.22
C ALA A 46 -9.89 1.06 21.02
N GLU A 47 -9.55 2.11 20.27
CA GLU A 47 -10.35 2.55 19.12
C GLU A 47 -9.74 2.04 17.81
N PRO A 48 -10.49 1.30 16.98
CA PRO A 48 -10.03 0.92 15.66
C PRO A 48 -9.91 2.20 14.84
N VAL A 49 -8.68 2.69 14.66
CA VAL A 49 -8.37 3.73 13.68
C VAL A 49 -8.59 3.13 12.29
N LEU A 50 -9.87 3.07 11.89
CA LEU A 50 -10.37 2.69 10.58
C LEU A 50 -10.15 3.86 9.63
N ASP A 51 -8.91 4.34 9.53
CA ASP A 51 -8.53 5.23 8.44
C ASP A 51 -7.75 4.44 7.40
N LEU A 52 -8.52 3.68 6.62
CA LEU A 52 -8.12 3.03 5.36
C LEU A 52 -7.62 4.04 4.31
N SER A 53 -7.62 5.34 4.61
CA SER A 53 -7.12 6.43 3.76
C SER A 53 -5.59 6.43 3.63
N SER A 54 -4.90 5.78 4.55
CA SER A 54 -3.45 5.85 4.65
C SER A 54 -2.82 4.69 3.85
N GLY A 55 -2.08 5.05 2.80
CA GLY A 55 -1.55 4.13 1.78
C GLY A 55 -0.58 3.07 2.31
N SER A 56 0.09 2.33 1.42
CA SER A 56 1.14 1.41 1.86
C SER A 56 2.37 2.18 2.39
N ILE A 57 2.98 1.70 3.47
CA ILE A 57 4.32 2.15 3.89
C ILE A 57 5.46 1.50 3.09
N THR A 58 5.15 0.44 2.34
CA THR A 58 6.13 -0.36 1.60
C THR A 58 6.13 0.10 0.16
N THR A 59 7.30 0.40 -0.38
CA THR A 59 7.49 0.73 -1.79
C THR A 59 7.99 -0.46 -2.61
N THR A 60 8.38 -1.55 -1.93
CA THR A 60 8.98 -2.74 -2.56
C THR A 60 7.92 -3.72 -3.07
N ILE A 61 8.08 -4.13 -4.33
CA ILE A 61 7.39 -5.26 -4.95
C ILE A 61 8.44 -6.32 -5.26
N GLY A 62 8.14 -7.59 -5.00
CA GLY A 62 9.04 -8.71 -5.30
C GLY A 62 9.27 -9.62 -4.11
N PHE A 63 10.49 -10.13 -3.96
CA PHE A 63 10.79 -11.17 -2.97
C PHE A 63 11.37 -10.61 -1.67
N LEU A 64 10.75 -11.02 -0.55
CA LEU A 64 11.28 -10.84 0.79
C LEU A 64 11.88 -12.15 1.27
N LEU A 65 13.20 -12.17 1.50
CA LEU A 65 13.92 -13.36 1.95
C LEU A 65 14.33 -13.25 3.42
N ASN A 66 14.10 -14.32 4.17
CA ASN A 66 14.72 -14.53 5.48
C ASN A 66 15.69 -15.71 5.38
N MET A 67 16.98 -15.41 5.37
CA MET A 67 18.03 -16.43 5.21
C MET A 67 18.19 -17.33 6.45
N VAL A 68 17.81 -16.86 7.64
CA VAL A 68 17.92 -17.63 8.89
C VAL A 68 16.81 -18.66 8.97
N GLN A 69 15.57 -18.24 8.67
CA GLN A 69 14.40 -19.12 8.60
C GLN A 69 14.32 -19.89 7.28
N ARG A 70 15.16 -19.52 6.30
CA ARG A 70 15.13 -19.99 4.92
C ARG A 70 13.75 -19.90 4.29
N THR A 71 13.10 -18.75 4.44
CA THR A 71 11.79 -18.46 3.86
C THR A 71 11.89 -17.37 2.79
N ILE A 72 11.04 -17.50 1.77
CA ILE A 72 10.84 -16.52 0.72
C ILE A 72 9.36 -16.18 0.63
N GLN A 73 9.06 -14.89 0.49
CA GLN A 73 7.71 -14.38 0.32
C GLN A 73 7.64 -13.49 -0.90
N LEU A 74 6.65 -13.70 -1.76
CA LEU A 74 6.34 -12.77 -2.85
C LEU A 74 5.35 -11.73 -2.33
N ILE A 75 5.77 -10.47 -2.34
CA ILE A 75 5.01 -9.37 -1.74
C ILE A 75 4.72 -8.23 -2.72
N SER A 76 3.62 -7.52 -2.47
CA SER A 76 3.32 -6.24 -3.12
C SER A 76 2.75 -5.24 -2.12
N PRO A 77 3.04 -3.93 -2.25
CA PRO A 77 2.45 -2.88 -1.43
C PRO A 77 0.92 -2.96 -1.42
N CYS A 78 0.32 -2.81 -0.25
CA CYS A 78 -1.12 -2.64 -0.11
C CYS A 78 -1.45 -1.73 1.07
N ILE A 79 -2.71 -1.28 1.14
CA ILE A 79 -3.19 -0.59 2.34
C ILE A 79 -3.03 -1.54 3.54
N ALA A 80 -2.57 -0.99 4.66
CA ALA A 80 -2.48 -1.75 5.89
C ALA A 80 -3.88 -2.10 6.40
N THR A 81 -4.11 -3.38 6.64
CA THR A 81 -5.40 -3.92 7.13
C THR A 81 -5.13 -4.92 8.24
N GLU A 82 -6.14 -5.39 8.98
CA GLU A 82 -5.92 -6.46 9.98
C GLU A 82 -5.23 -7.69 9.40
N ARG A 83 -5.55 -8.04 8.15
CA ARG A 83 -4.90 -9.13 7.43
C ARG A 83 -3.46 -8.78 7.03
N TRP A 84 -3.22 -7.54 6.59
CA TRP A 84 -1.93 -7.08 6.07
C TRP A 84 -1.37 -5.96 6.95
N LYS A 85 -0.87 -6.33 8.14
CA LYS A 85 -0.47 -5.36 9.17
C LYS A 85 0.75 -4.53 8.79
N ASP A 86 1.64 -5.11 7.99
CA ASP A 86 2.90 -4.47 7.60
C ASP A 86 2.78 -3.59 6.35
N GLY A 87 1.57 -3.45 5.79
CA GLY A 87 1.36 -2.62 4.60
C GLY A 87 1.79 -3.30 3.29
N TYR A 88 1.98 -4.61 3.28
CA TYR A 88 2.16 -5.38 2.05
C TYR A 88 1.32 -6.65 2.09
N ARG A 89 0.85 -7.07 0.92
CA ARG A 89 0.17 -8.33 0.67
C ARG A 89 1.23 -9.39 0.40
N ILE A 90 1.04 -10.56 1.01
CA ILE A 90 1.81 -11.77 0.68
C ILE A 90 0.98 -12.57 -0.33
N HIS A 91 1.53 -12.81 -1.51
CA HIS A 91 0.91 -13.63 -2.56
C HIS A 91 1.16 -15.11 -2.30
N GLU A 92 2.39 -15.45 -1.90
CA GLU A 92 2.79 -16.80 -1.51
C GLU A 92 3.99 -16.74 -0.56
N THR A 93 4.14 -17.78 0.27
CA THR A 93 5.29 -18.00 1.16
C THR A 93 5.77 -19.43 0.98
N ARG A 94 7.08 -19.60 0.79
CA ARG A 94 7.74 -20.90 0.68
C ARG A 94 9.01 -20.95 1.52
N GLN A 95 9.47 -22.17 1.79
CA GLN A 95 10.79 -22.43 2.35
C GLN A 95 11.75 -22.87 1.25
N PHE A 96 13.04 -22.67 1.46
CA PHE A 96 14.11 -23.16 0.60
C PHE A 96 15.21 -23.82 1.43
N THR A 97 15.96 -24.72 0.83
CA THR A 97 17.01 -25.50 1.51
C THR A 97 18.40 -24.98 1.23
N ASP A 98 18.66 -24.61 -0.02
CA ASP A 98 19.93 -24.06 -0.51
C ASP A 98 19.70 -23.04 -1.64
N ALA A 99 20.80 -22.57 -2.25
CA ALA A 99 20.75 -21.56 -3.30
C ALA A 99 20.17 -22.08 -4.63
N CYS A 100 20.34 -23.36 -4.95
CA CYS A 100 19.79 -23.95 -6.16
C CYS A 100 18.27 -24.09 -6.02
N ASP A 101 17.83 -24.60 -4.87
CA ASP A 101 16.42 -24.72 -4.51
C ASP A 101 15.74 -23.34 -4.46
N LEU A 102 16.39 -22.34 -3.87
CA LEU A 102 15.88 -20.97 -3.84
C LEU A 102 15.59 -20.43 -5.25
N LYS A 103 16.48 -20.69 -6.22
CA LYS A 103 16.28 -20.26 -7.61
C LYS A 103 15.03 -20.92 -8.21
N VAL A 104 14.88 -22.23 -8.04
CA VAL A 104 13.71 -22.98 -8.53
C VAL A 104 12.43 -22.43 -7.91
N VAL A 105 12.41 -22.24 -6.60
CA VAL A 105 11.26 -21.67 -5.89
C VAL A 105 10.90 -20.28 -6.42
N MET A 106 11.89 -19.42 -6.66
CA MET A 106 11.66 -18.09 -7.23
C MET A 106 11.06 -18.15 -8.64
N GLU A 107 11.60 -19.00 -9.51
CA GLU A 107 11.10 -19.17 -10.88
C GLU A 107 9.65 -19.67 -10.90
N GLU A 108 9.31 -20.65 -10.07
CA GLU A 108 7.94 -21.15 -9.94
C GLU A 108 6.96 -20.05 -9.45
N MET A 109 7.38 -19.25 -8.47
CA MET A 109 6.57 -18.14 -7.97
C MET A 109 6.37 -17.05 -9.02
N ILE A 110 7.38 -16.77 -9.87
CA ILE A 110 7.27 -15.82 -10.99
C ILE A 110 6.25 -16.34 -12.00
N ASP A 111 6.43 -17.58 -12.45
CA ASP A 111 5.59 -18.18 -13.49
C ASP A 111 4.11 -18.22 -13.07
N TYR A 112 3.83 -18.46 -11.79
CA TYR A 112 2.47 -18.54 -11.29
C TYR A 112 1.85 -17.17 -10.96
N HIS A 113 2.60 -16.26 -10.33
CA HIS A 113 2.05 -15.01 -9.79
C HIS A 113 2.29 -13.76 -10.64
N MET A 114 3.13 -13.82 -11.68
CA MET A 114 3.47 -12.66 -12.52
C MET A 114 3.09 -12.87 -13.99
N PRO A 115 1.82 -13.19 -14.31
CA PRO A 115 1.41 -13.34 -15.70
C PRO A 115 1.55 -12.00 -16.45
N LEU A 116 2.11 -12.06 -17.66
CA LEU A 116 2.26 -10.87 -18.52
C LEU A 116 0.95 -10.44 -19.19
N THR A 117 -0.08 -11.27 -19.12
CA THR A 117 -1.40 -11.04 -19.71
C THR A 117 -2.49 -11.39 -18.72
N LEU A 118 -3.57 -10.62 -18.71
CA LEU A 118 -4.77 -10.93 -17.94
C LEU A 118 -5.79 -11.64 -18.84
N PRO A 119 -6.09 -12.93 -18.63
CA PRO A 119 -7.17 -13.62 -19.30
C PRO A 119 -8.53 -12.94 -19.05
N ALA A 120 -9.44 -13.00 -20.02
CA ALA A 120 -10.79 -12.45 -19.87
C ALA A 120 -11.61 -13.15 -18.75
N THR A 121 -11.16 -14.31 -18.29
CA THR A 121 -11.76 -15.08 -17.19
C THR A 121 -11.34 -14.58 -15.81
N ASP A 122 -10.32 -13.73 -15.73
CA ASP A 122 -9.84 -13.23 -14.44
C ASP A 122 -10.86 -12.29 -13.81
N ILE A 123 -11.17 -12.57 -12.54
CA ILE A 123 -12.08 -11.72 -11.77
C ILE A 123 -11.31 -10.50 -11.29
N VAL A 124 -11.53 -9.37 -11.96
CA VAL A 124 -11.07 -8.07 -11.50
C VAL A 124 -12.07 -7.45 -10.52
N ARG A 125 -11.56 -6.80 -9.47
CA ARG A 125 -12.38 -6.09 -8.49
C ARG A 125 -11.79 -4.71 -8.22
N PHE A 126 -12.66 -3.74 -7.99
CA PHE A 126 -12.24 -2.44 -7.46
C PHE A 126 -11.53 -2.60 -6.11
N ARG A 127 -10.66 -1.63 -5.80
CA ARG A 127 -10.06 -1.54 -4.46
C ARG A 127 -11.19 -1.43 -3.41
N PRO A 128 -11.10 -2.10 -2.24
CA PRO A 128 -12.20 -2.18 -1.27
C PRO A 128 -12.84 -0.86 -0.84
N GLU A 129 -12.05 0.22 -0.85
CA GLU A 129 -12.45 1.58 -0.51
C GLU A 129 -13.21 2.31 -1.63
N LEU A 130 -13.18 1.78 -2.85
CA LEU A 130 -13.94 2.29 -3.98
C LEU A 130 -15.35 1.68 -3.94
N LYS A 131 -16.35 2.53 -3.77
CA LYS A 131 -17.75 2.17 -3.89
C LYS A 131 -18.17 2.29 -5.34
N PHE A 132 -18.67 1.18 -5.89
CA PHE A 132 -19.24 1.13 -7.23
C PHE A 132 -20.76 1.22 -7.13
N GLU A 133 -21.35 2.07 -7.96
CA GLU A 133 -22.79 2.20 -8.10
C GLU A 133 -23.17 2.23 -9.58
N PRO A 134 -24.02 1.30 -10.07
CA PRO A 134 -24.50 1.32 -11.44
C PRO A 134 -25.52 2.44 -11.64
N LEU A 135 -25.53 3.06 -12.81
CA LEU A 135 -26.46 4.12 -13.19
C LEU A 135 -27.15 3.76 -14.52
N ALA A 136 -28.28 4.40 -14.83
CA ALA A 136 -29.04 4.11 -16.05
C ALA A 136 -28.26 4.38 -17.36
N THR A 137 -27.28 5.29 -17.34
CA THR A 137 -26.48 5.70 -18.50
C THR A 137 -24.98 5.49 -18.28
N GLY A 138 -24.59 4.63 -17.35
CA GLY A 138 -23.23 4.63 -16.84
C GLY A 138 -23.00 3.90 -15.53
N PHE A 139 -21.96 4.33 -14.84
CA PHE A 139 -21.69 3.96 -13.46
C PHE A 139 -20.94 5.10 -12.76
N GLN A 140 -20.92 5.08 -11.44
CA GLN A 140 -20.04 5.94 -10.66
C GLN A 140 -19.17 5.12 -9.71
N VAL A 141 -17.97 5.64 -9.47
CA VAL A 141 -17.00 5.05 -8.54
C VAL A 141 -16.46 6.14 -7.65
N GLY A 142 -16.50 5.95 -6.34
CA GLY A 142 -16.05 6.97 -5.40
C GLY A 142 -15.44 6.43 -4.12
N THR A 143 -14.61 7.25 -3.50
CA THR A 143 -14.18 7.11 -2.11
C THR A 143 -15.03 8.02 -1.21
N LYS A 144 -14.75 8.03 0.11
CA LYS A 144 -15.34 9.03 1.02
C LYS A 144 -15.00 10.49 0.68
N HIS A 145 -14.00 10.73 -0.16
CA HIS A 145 -13.50 12.08 -0.48
C HIS A 145 -13.83 12.54 -1.89
N LYS A 146 -13.98 11.62 -2.85
CA LYS A 146 -14.15 11.98 -4.25
C LYS A 146 -14.90 10.90 -5.01
N THR A 147 -15.83 11.34 -5.85
CA THR A 147 -16.62 10.47 -6.73
C THR A 147 -16.38 10.85 -8.18
N TYR A 148 -16.21 9.84 -9.02
CA TYR A 148 -16.09 9.95 -10.47
C TYR A 148 -17.30 9.29 -11.13
N LYS A 149 -17.87 9.95 -12.14
CA LYS A 149 -19.01 9.46 -12.90
C LYS A 149 -18.59 9.18 -14.33
N PHE A 150 -18.92 7.99 -14.82
CA PHE A 150 -18.60 7.52 -16.15
C PHE A 150 -19.93 7.27 -16.88
N THR A 151 -20.21 8.11 -17.86
CA THR A 151 -21.42 7.99 -18.70
C THR A 151 -21.03 7.51 -20.09
N HIS A 152 -21.86 6.69 -20.71
CA HIS A 152 -21.77 6.38 -22.13
C HIS A 152 -22.90 7.09 -22.86
N SER A 153 -22.56 7.78 -23.96
CA SER A 153 -23.56 8.26 -24.91
C SER A 153 -24.17 7.05 -25.60
N ALA A 154 -25.51 7.00 -25.65
CA ALA A 154 -26.24 6.05 -26.48
C ALA A 154 -25.96 6.30 -27.97
#